data_AF-A0A535AKJ2-F1
#
_entry.id   AF-A0A535AKJ2-F1
#
_cell.length_a   1.000
_cell.length_b   1.000
_cell.length_c   1.000
_cell.angle_alpha   90.00
_cell.angle_beta   90.00
_cell.angle_gamma   90.00
#
_symmetry.space_group_name_H-M   'P 1'
#
loop_
_entity.id
_entity.type
_entity.pdbx_description
1 polymer ?
#
loop_
_entity_poly.entity_id
_entity_poly.type
_entity_poly.pdbx_seq_one_letter_code
_entity_poly.pdbx_strand_id
1 'polypeptide(L)'
;MAEVTNGIISRRTSYGNVAGATEKFNLRFSLEATFPDEYDGDQDDLAWLRDWQTQLKPDLLKVIFDALRRHPSWSVHVRNRGLSPEDEIEIAVVKDFTKDLSRLN
;
A
#
# COMPACT_ATOMS: atom_id res chain seq x y z
N MET A 1 -29.73 8.92 -19.37
CA MET A 1 -28.49 9.55 -19.88
C MET A 1 -27.71 10.05 -18.67
N ALA A 2 -26.51 9.53 -18.45
CA ALA A 2 -25.60 9.97 -17.41
C ALA A 2 -24.17 9.76 -17.91
N GLU A 3 -23.30 10.72 -17.58
CA GLU A 3 -22.00 11.00 -18.17
C GLU A 3 -20.97 9.88 -18.00
N VAL A 4 -20.14 9.75 -19.04
CA VAL A 4 -18.86 9.07 -19.00
C VAL A 4 -17.83 10.09 -18.52
N THR A 5 -17.33 9.93 -17.28
CA THR A 5 -16.15 10.66 -16.83
C THR A 5 -15.23 9.70 -16.07
N ASN A 6 -14.07 9.46 -16.68
CA ASN A 6 -12.84 8.88 -16.16
C ASN A 6 -12.90 8.24 -14.76
N GLY A 7 -13.16 6.92 -14.76
CA GLY A 7 -12.21 6.01 -14.14
C GLY A 7 -12.16 5.90 -12.62
N ILE A 8 -13.24 6.13 -11.87
CA ILE A 8 -13.44 5.49 -10.56
C ILE A 8 -14.90 5.08 -10.45
N ILE A 9 -15.19 3.80 -10.68
CA ILE A 9 -16.52 3.23 -10.42
C ILE A 9 -16.68 3.13 -8.90
N SER A 10 -17.25 4.16 -8.28
CA SER A 10 -17.73 4.07 -6.91
C SER A 10 -19.03 3.24 -6.90
N ARG A 11 -18.92 1.91 -6.84
CA ARG A 11 -20.08 1.07 -6.52
C ARG A 11 -20.53 1.40 -5.10
N ARG A 12 -21.71 2.01 -4.98
CA ARG A 12 -22.48 2.00 -3.72
C ARG A 12 -22.91 0.56 -3.46
N THR A 13 -22.09 -0.20 -2.73
CA THR A 13 -22.46 -1.53 -2.24
C THR A 13 -23.32 -1.34 -1.00
N SER A 14 -24.64 -1.57 -1.12
CA SER A 14 -25.53 -1.67 0.02
C SER A 14 -25.20 -2.93 0.82
N TYR A 15 -24.55 -2.76 1.98
CA TYR A 15 -24.22 -3.89 2.86
C TYR A 15 -25.47 -4.35 3.63
N GLY A 16 -26.25 -5.23 3.02
CA GLY A 16 -27.15 -6.12 3.77
C GLY A 16 -26.31 -7.25 4.38
N ASN A 17 -26.47 -7.48 5.69
CA ASN A 17 -25.88 -8.56 6.50
C ASN A 17 -24.89 -9.49 5.76
N VAL A 18 -23.64 -9.05 5.64
CA VAL A 18 -22.54 -9.88 5.11
C VAL A 18 -21.46 -9.99 6.18
N ALA A 19 -21.15 -11.24 6.54
CA ALA A 19 -19.96 -11.56 7.30
C ALA A 19 -18.72 -11.00 6.56
N GLY A 20 -18.08 -9.99 7.14
CA GLY A 20 -16.78 -9.43 6.73
C GLY A 20 -16.73 -8.81 5.33
N ALA A 21 -16.99 -7.51 5.20
CA ALA A 21 -16.66 -6.76 4.00
C ALA A 21 -15.13 -6.57 3.88
N THR A 22 -14.54 -6.86 2.72
CA THR A 22 -13.12 -6.61 2.42
C THR A 22 -13.01 -5.76 1.16
N GLU A 23 -12.32 -4.62 1.26
CA GLU A 23 -11.98 -3.73 0.14
C GLU A 23 -10.45 -3.73 -0.03
N LYS A 24 -9.96 -3.65 -1.27
CA LYS A 24 -8.51 -3.60 -1.56
C LYS A 24 -8.21 -2.56 -2.63
N PHE A 25 -7.06 -1.89 -2.50
CA PHE A 25 -6.46 -1.11 -3.57
C PHE A 25 -4.97 -1.49 -3.71
N ASN A 26 -4.37 -1.23 -4.87
CA ASN A 26 -2.96 -1.51 -5.13
C ASN A 26 -2.18 -0.20 -5.28
N LEU A 27 -1.06 -0.10 -4.56
CA LEU A 27 -0.06 0.94 -4.74
C LEU A 27 1.23 0.27 -5.23
N ARG A 28 1.75 0.68 -6.39
CA ARG A 28 2.96 0.12 -6.99
C ARG A 28 3.91 1.24 -7.41
N PHE A 29 5.18 1.08 -7.09
CA PHE A 29 6.27 1.92 -7.58
C PHE A 29 6.98 1.19 -8.72
N SER A 30 7.15 1.85 -9.86
CA SER A 30 8.03 1.40 -10.94
C SER A 30 9.31 2.21 -10.84
N LEU A 31 10.44 1.53 -10.63
CA LEU A 31 11.75 2.18 -10.58
C LEU A 31 12.35 2.15 -11.98
N GLU A 32 12.68 3.33 -12.50
CA GLU A 32 13.26 3.51 -13.83
C GLU A 32 14.57 4.29 -13.69
N ALA A 33 15.58 3.90 -14.47
CA ALA A 33 16.85 4.61 -14.59
C ALA A 33 17.17 4.83 -16.08
N THR A 34 17.70 6.00 -16.41
CA THR A 34 18.14 6.33 -17.75
C THR A 34 19.66 6.46 -17.74
N PHE A 35 20.30 5.79 -18.69
CA PHE A 35 21.75 5.76 -18.83
C PHE A 35 22.17 6.44 -20.14
N PRO A 36 23.31 7.15 -20.17
CA PRO A 36 23.90 7.64 -21.42
C PRO A 36 24.25 6.49 -22.38
N ASP A 37 24.32 6.79 -23.67
CA ASP A 37 24.68 5.80 -24.71
C ASP A 37 26.06 5.16 -24.49
N GLU A 38 26.94 5.86 -23.77
CA GLU A 38 28.32 5.47 -23.48
C GLU A 38 28.45 4.62 -22.19
N TYR A 39 27.33 4.31 -21.52
CA TYR A 39 27.32 3.58 -20.25
C TYR A 39 27.63 2.09 -20.47
N ASP A 40 28.68 1.60 -19.80
CA ASP A 40 29.18 0.23 -19.95
C ASP A 40 28.58 -0.78 -18.95
N GLY A 41 27.71 -0.35 -18.04
CA GLY A 41 27.07 -1.22 -17.05
C GLY A 41 27.78 -1.28 -15.70
N ASP A 42 29.11 -1.13 -15.68
CA ASP A 42 29.96 -1.36 -14.50
C ASP A 42 30.25 -0.07 -13.71
N GLN A 43 29.95 1.09 -14.30
CA GLN A 43 30.25 2.39 -13.71
C GLN A 43 29.44 2.72 -12.45
N ASP A 44 28.21 2.21 -12.31
CA ASP A 44 27.35 2.56 -11.16
C ASP A 44 27.24 1.44 -10.10
N ASP A 45 27.72 0.21 -10.34
CA ASP A 45 27.62 -0.94 -9.40
C ASP A 45 26.20 -1.10 -8.77
N LEU A 46 25.16 -0.82 -9.57
CA LEU A 46 23.76 -0.80 -9.13
C LEU A 46 23.47 0.18 -7.97
N ALA A 47 24.24 1.26 -7.82
CA ALA A 47 24.08 2.24 -6.75
C ALA A 47 22.68 2.84 -6.74
N TRP A 48 22.10 3.16 -7.91
CA TRP A 48 20.71 3.61 -8.01
C TRP A 48 19.70 2.63 -7.36
N LEU A 49 19.89 1.32 -7.58
CA LEU A 49 19.03 0.28 -7.00
C LEU A 49 19.30 0.13 -5.50
N ARG A 50 20.57 0.20 -5.08
CA ARG A 50 20.95 0.17 -3.65
C ARG A 50 20.37 1.35 -2.90
N ASP A 51 20.41 2.55 -3.46
CA ASP A 51 19.84 3.77 -2.87
C ASP A 51 18.32 3.65 -2.73
N TRP A 52 17.65 3.14 -3.76
CA TRP A 52 16.23 2.82 -3.67
C TRP A 52 15.93 1.83 -2.53
N GLN A 53 16.65 0.71 -2.45
CA GLN A 53 16.39 -0.33 -1.47
C GLN A 53 16.73 0.07 -0.04
N THR A 54 17.81 0.85 0.17
CA THR A 54 18.36 1.15 1.49
C THR A 54 17.89 2.46 2.08
N GLN A 55 17.43 3.40 1.26
CA GLN A 55 17.02 4.74 1.71
C GLN A 55 15.55 5.00 1.36
N LEU A 56 15.22 5.10 0.07
CA LEU A 56 13.92 5.63 -0.35
C LEU A 56 12.75 4.68 -0.02
N LYS A 57 12.90 3.38 -0.27
CA LYS A 57 11.86 2.37 0.06
C LYS A 57 11.55 2.34 1.56
N PRO A 58 12.54 2.24 2.48
CA PRO A 58 12.30 2.34 3.92
C PRO A 58 11.61 3.63 4.37
N ASP A 59 12.02 4.78 3.83
CA ASP A 59 11.46 6.08 4.21
C ASP A 59 9.99 6.23 3.78
N LEU A 60 9.64 5.76 2.59
CA LEU A 60 8.24 5.73 2.12
C LEU A 60 7.37 4.85 3.02
N LEU A 61 7.86 3.66 3.39
CA LEU A 61 7.14 2.78 4.31
C LEU A 61 6.93 3.44 5.67
N LYS A 62 7.95 4.12 6.19
CA LYS A 62 7.86 4.85 7.46
C LYS A 62 6.74 5.90 7.41
N VAL A 63 6.69 6.71 6.36
CA VAL A 63 5.64 7.74 6.18
C VAL A 63 4.25 7.10 6.12
N ILE A 64 4.09 5.98 5.40
CA ILE A 64 2.82 5.24 5.31
C ILE A 64 2.40 4.76 6.71
N PHE A 65 3.29 4.08 7.44
CA PHE A 65 2.97 3.57 8.77
C PHE A 65 2.71 4.69 9.79
N ASP A 66 3.44 5.81 9.71
CA ASP A 66 3.20 6.97 10.57
C ASP A 66 1.84 7.61 10.28
N ALA A 67 1.44 7.69 9.01
CA ALA A 67 0.11 8.14 8.65
C ALA A 67 -0.98 7.22 9.22
N LEU A 68 -0.81 5.89 9.12
CA LEU A 68 -1.77 4.92 9.65
C LEU A 68 -1.86 4.97 11.19
N ARG A 69 -0.73 5.14 11.89
CA ARG A 69 -0.69 5.25 13.36
C ARG A 69 -1.46 6.45 13.91
N ARG A 70 -1.61 7.52 13.13
CA ARG A 70 -2.45 8.69 13.51
C ARG A 70 -3.95 8.36 13.57
N HIS A 71 -4.37 7.17 13.14
CA HIS A 71 -5.76 6.72 13.19
C HIS A 71 -5.91 5.48 14.10
N PRO A 72 -5.79 5.63 15.44
CA PRO A 72 -5.72 4.51 16.39
C PRO A 72 -6.99 3.65 16.45
N SER A 73 -8.09 4.12 15.86
CA SER A 73 -9.31 3.34 15.73
C SER A 73 -9.21 2.18 14.71
N TRP A 74 -8.09 2.12 13.98
CA TRP A 74 -7.74 1.08 13.01
C TRP A 74 -6.54 0.27 13.51
N SER A 75 -6.58 -1.05 13.32
CA SER A 75 -5.44 -1.95 13.56
C SER A 75 -4.68 -2.18 12.26
N VAL A 76 -3.34 -2.21 12.32
CA VAL A 76 -2.47 -2.30 11.14
C VAL A 76 -1.47 -3.43 11.33
N HIS A 77 -1.33 -4.30 10.33
CA HIS A 77 -0.30 -5.36 10.34
C HIS A 77 0.14 -5.71 8.92
N VAL A 78 1.38 -6.15 8.78
CA VAL A 78 1.89 -6.71 7.51
C VAL A 78 1.39 -8.15 7.36
N ARG A 79 0.94 -8.52 6.16
CA ARG A 79 0.40 -9.85 5.84
C ARG A 79 0.92 -10.37 4.51
N ASN A 80 2.25 -10.52 4.40
CA ASN A 80 2.84 -11.11 3.20
C ASN A 80 2.47 -12.59 3.09
N ARG A 81 1.88 -12.99 1.96
CA ARG A 81 1.39 -14.35 1.71
C ARG A 81 2.41 -15.18 0.93
N GLY A 82 3.60 -15.36 1.49
CA GLY A 82 4.67 -16.17 0.88
C GLY A 82 5.55 -15.44 -0.14
N LEU A 83 5.34 -14.14 -0.34
CA LEU A 83 6.25 -13.27 -1.11
C LEU A 83 7.27 -12.61 -0.18
N SER A 84 8.50 -12.44 -0.68
CA SER A 84 9.53 -11.72 0.06
C SER A 84 9.06 -10.29 0.36
N PRO A 85 9.30 -9.73 1.56
CA PRO A 85 9.12 -8.31 1.85
C PRO A 85 9.94 -7.38 0.92
N GLU A 86 10.96 -7.95 0.27
CA GLU A 86 11.73 -7.25 -0.77
C GLU A 86 10.89 -7.03 -2.03
N ASP A 87 10.00 -7.97 -2.36
CA ASP A 87 9.17 -7.97 -3.56
C ASP A 87 7.78 -7.37 -3.34
N GLU A 88 7.14 -7.68 -2.21
CA GLU A 88 5.78 -7.24 -1.91
C GLU A 88 5.60 -6.98 -0.41
N ILE A 89 4.86 -5.91 -0.06
CA ILE A 89 4.42 -5.65 1.30
C ILE A 89 2.90 -5.46 1.27
N GLU A 90 2.14 -6.48 1.69
CA GLU A 90 0.69 -6.35 1.89
C GLU A 90 0.45 -5.77 3.29
N ILE A 91 -0.09 -4.55 3.38
CA ILE A 91 -0.50 -3.93 4.65
C ILE A 91 -2.00 -4.13 4.84
N ALA A 92 -2.38 -4.89 5.86
CA ALA A 92 -3.78 -5.06 6.25
C ALA A 92 -4.16 -3.99 7.28
N VAL A 93 -5.23 -3.27 6.98
CA VAL A 93 -5.83 -2.26 7.87
C VAL A 93 -7.23 -2.72 8.26
N VAL A 94 -7.50 -2.85 9.55
CA VAL A 94 -8.70 -3.51 10.08
C VAL A 94 -9.44 -2.57 11.02
N LYS A 95 -10.73 -2.38 10.78
CA LYS A 95 -11.67 -1.74 11.71
C LYS A 95 -12.51 -2.83 12.38
N ASP A 96 -12.38 -2.93 13.70
CA ASP A 96 -13.15 -3.88 14.49
C ASP A 96 -14.36 -3.18 15.10
N PHE A 97 -15.53 -3.35 14.47
CA PHE A 97 -16.79 -2.76 14.95
C PHE A 97 -17.36 -3.50 16.17
N THR A 98 -16.90 -4.71 16.49
CA THR A 98 -17.37 -5.43 17.68
C THR A 98 -16.87 -4.78 18.98
N LYS A 99 -15.67 -4.19 18.95
CA LYS A 99 -15.10 -3.41 20.04
C LYS A 99 -15.71 -2.02 20.20
N ASP A 100 -16.33 -1.48 19.15
CA ASP A 100 -17.05 -0.21 19.23
C ASP A 100 -18.46 -0.42 19.82
N LEU A 101 -19.08 -1.59 19.63
CA LEU A 101 -20.38 -1.94 20.26
C LEU A 101 -20.29 -2.10 21.79
N SER A 102 -19.16 -2.50 22.35
CA SER A 102 -18.98 -2.62 23.80
C SER A 102 -18.85 -1.27 24.53
N ARG A 103 -18.72 -0.15 23.80
CA ARG A 103 -18.71 1.22 24.36
C ARG A 103 -20.10 1.87 24.40
N LEU A 104 -21.12 1.21 23.86
CA LEU A 104 -22.50 1.70 23.79
C LEU A 104 -23.42 1.14 24.89
N ASN A 105 -22.87 0.37 25.83
CA ASN A 105 -23.58 -0.14 27.01
C ASN A 105 -23.04 0.47 28.30
#